data_AF-A0A6D2GD99-F1
#
_entry.id   AF-A0A6D2GD99-F1
#
_cell.length_a   1.000
_cell.length_b   1.000
_cell.length_c   1.000
_cell.angle_alpha   90.00
_cell.angle_beta   90.00
_cell.angle_gamma   90.00
#
_symmetry.space_group_name_H-M   'P 1'
#
loop_
_entity.id
_entity.type
_entity.pdbx_description
1 polymer ?
#
loop_
_entity_poly.entity_id
_entity_poly.type
_entity_poly.pdbx_seq_one_letter_code
_entity_poly.pdbx_strand_id
1 'polypeptide(L)'
;MIDDRIAFVGGINYSAEHMSDYGPQAKQDYAVRVEGPVVADILQFEVENLPGQSPARRWWKRHHQAEENRHPGEAQALFVWRDNEEHRDDIERHYLKMLTQAKREVIIANAYFFPGYRLLHAMRKAARRGVSVKLIVQGEPDMPIVKVGARFAL
;
A
#
# COMPACT_ATOMS: atom_id res chain seq x y z
N MET A 1 -6.16 13.11 7.63
CA MET A 1 -7.06 13.77 6.66
C MET A 1 -7.11 15.27 6.92
N ILE A 2 -7.45 16.08 5.92
CA ILE A 2 -7.64 17.54 6.02
C ILE A 2 -8.95 17.90 5.31
N ASP A 3 -9.88 18.51 6.05
CA ASP A 3 -11.17 19.04 5.57
C ASP A 3 -12.00 18.08 4.69
N ASP A 4 -11.91 16.77 4.93
CA ASP A 4 -12.58 15.72 4.12
C ASP A 4 -12.27 15.75 2.61
N ARG A 5 -11.19 16.47 2.22
CA ARG A 5 -10.83 16.70 0.82
C ARG A 5 -9.45 16.19 0.45
N ILE A 6 -8.55 16.12 1.42
CA ILE A 6 -7.18 15.64 1.25
C ILE A 6 -6.93 14.55 2.28
N ALA A 7 -6.41 13.41 1.82
CA ALA A 7 -5.89 12.39 2.72
C ALA A 7 -4.41 12.12 2.42
N PHE A 8 -3.70 11.70 3.46
CA PHE A 8 -2.33 11.20 3.37
C PHE A 8 -2.33 9.75 3.82
N VAL A 9 -1.75 8.86 3.03
CA VAL A 9 -1.65 7.42 3.32
C VAL A 9 -0.21 6.99 3.08
N GLY A 10 0.42 6.32 4.06
CA GLY A 10 1.82 5.93 3.96
C GLY A 10 2.32 5.21 5.19
N GLY A 11 3.62 4.88 5.20
CA GLY A 11 4.30 4.24 6.33
C GLY A 11 4.87 5.23 7.37
N ILE A 12 4.97 6.52 7.01
CA ILE A 12 5.54 7.56 7.88
C ILE A 12 4.74 7.69 9.18
N ASN A 13 5.40 7.45 10.31
CA ASN A 13 4.85 7.73 11.63
C ASN A 13 5.25 9.13 12.10
N TYR A 14 4.49 9.72 13.02
CA TYR A 14 4.89 10.97 13.69
C TYR A 14 5.99 10.68 14.72
N SER A 15 7.24 10.73 14.28
CA SER A 15 8.43 10.46 15.09
C SER A 15 9.62 11.30 14.61
N ALA A 16 10.50 11.66 15.55
CA ALA A 16 11.76 12.34 15.25
C ALA A 16 12.64 11.53 14.28
N GLU A 17 12.52 10.20 14.29
CA GLU A 17 13.30 9.30 13.43
C GLU A 17 13.11 9.55 11.91
N HIS A 18 12.01 10.19 11.51
CA HIS A 18 11.74 10.52 10.11
C HIS A 18 12.19 11.93 9.73
N MET A 19 12.72 12.72 10.67
CA MET A 19 13.19 14.07 10.40
C MET A 19 14.61 14.05 9.82
N SER A 20 14.87 14.94 8.87
CA SER A 20 16.16 15.01 8.17
C SER A 20 17.33 15.36 9.09
N ASP A 21 17.07 16.00 10.23
CA ASP A 21 18.05 16.38 11.25
C ASP A 21 18.28 15.28 12.30
N TYR A 22 17.57 14.15 12.23
CA TYR A 22 17.83 12.96 13.07
C TYR A 22 19.24 12.37 12.81
N GLY A 23 19.84 12.70 11.67
CA GLY A 23 21.18 12.29 11.28
C GLY A 23 21.18 11.07 10.36
N PRO A 24 22.33 10.39 10.19
CA PRO A 24 22.51 9.32 9.20
C PRO A 24 21.57 8.12 9.36
N GLN A 25 20.96 7.96 10.53
CA GLN A 25 20.00 6.88 10.85
C GLN A 25 18.54 7.28 10.60
N ALA A 26 18.28 8.45 10.01
CA ALA A 26 16.93 8.89 9.69
C ALA A 26 16.23 7.86 8.80
N LYS A 27 15.03 7.44 9.23
CA LYS A 27 14.22 6.44 8.53
C LYS A 27 13.53 7.07 7.33
N GLN A 28 13.87 6.55 6.15
CA GLN A 28 13.19 6.90 4.91
C GLN A 28 11.90 6.09 4.78
N ASP A 29 10.78 6.80 4.63
CA ASP A 29 9.48 6.21 4.35
C ASP A 29 8.69 7.16 3.43
N TYR A 30 7.61 6.66 2.85
CA TYR A 30 6.83 7.35 1.83
C TYR A 30 5.37 7.45 2.27
N ALA A 31 4.76 8.56 1.89
CA ALA A 31 3.32 8.75 1.93
C ALA A 31 2.86 9.36 0.61
N VAL A 32 1.62 9.05 0.23
CA VAL A 32 0.94 9.67 -0.89
C VAL A 32 -0.10 10.65 -0.37
N ARG A 33 -0.11 11.85 -0.96
CA ARG A 33 -1.24 12.78 -0.85
C ARG A 33 -2.27 12.41 -1.91
N VAL A 34 -3.51 12.21 -1.51
CA VAL A 34 -4.62 11.87 -2.40
C VAL A 34 -5.75 12.89 -2.30
N GLU A 35 -6.38 13.13 -3.45
CA GLU A 35 -7.54 13.99 -3.64
C GLU A 35 -8.54 13.29 -4.57
N GLY A 36 -9.80 13.68 -4.50
CA GLY A 36 -10.90 13.09 -5.27
C GLY A 36 -11.70 12.05 -4.48
N PRO A 37 -12.63 11.32 -5.15
CA PRO A 37 -13.61 10.46 -4.48
C PRO A 37 -13.06 9.44 -3.49
N VAL A 38 -11.83 8.96 -3.69
CA VAL A 38 -11.16 7.99 -2.80
C VAL A 38 -11.01 8.51 -1.37
N VAL A 39 -11.01 9.83 -1.16
CA VAL A 39 -10.93 10.42 0.19
C VAL A 39 -12.15 10.06 1.03
N ALA A 40 -13.32 9.91 0.41
CA ALA A 40 -14.54 9.50 1.08
C ALA A 40 -14.45 8.05 1.59
N ASP A 41 -13.85 7.14 0.82
CA ASP A 41 -13.58 5.76 1.25
C ASP A 41 -12.64 5.72 2.47
N ILE A 42 -11.59 6.55 2.46
CA ILE A 42 -10.64 6.68 3.58
C ILE A 42 -11.33 7.23 4.82
N LEU A 43 -12.13 8.29 4.67
CA LEU A 43 -12.90 8.87 5.77
C LEU A 43 -13.88 7.88 6.37
N GLN A 44 -14.59 7.11 5.53
CA GLN A 44 -15.47 6.06 5.99
C GLN A 44 -14.70 5.04 6.83
N PHE A 45 -13.55 4.57 6.35
CA PHE A 45 -12.69 3.65 7.09
C PHE A 45 -12.23 4.22 8.44
N GLU A 46 -11.76 5.48 8.46
CA GLU A 46 -11.33 6.15 9.70
C GLU A 46 -12.48 6.17 10.71
N VAL A 47 -13.67 6.61 10.30
CA VAL A 47 -14.84 6.70 11.17
C VAL A 47 -15.24 5.33 11.69
N GLU A 48 -15.27 4.30 10.85
CA GLU A 48 -15.67 2.94 11.25
C GLU A 48 -14.66 2.27 12.22
N ASN A 49 -13.40 2.70 12.22
CA ASN A 49 -12.32 2.14 13.03
C ASN A 49 -11.95 3.01 14.25
N LEU A 50 -12.64 4.13 14.49
CA LEU A 50 -12.44 4.93 15.69
C LEU A 50 -12.81 4.14 16.96
N PRO A 51 -12.03 4.26 18.06
CA PRO A 51 -12.37 3.66 19.34
C PRO A 51 -13.77 4.08 19.83
N GLY A 52 -14.56 3.11 20.30
CA GLY A 52 -15.91 3.37 20.81
C GLY A 52 -17.04 3.34 19.76
N GLN A 53 -16.74 3.07 18.50
CA GLN A 53 -17.77 2.79 17.48
C GLN A 53 -18.31 1.37 17.63
N SER A 54 -19.63 1.23 17.73
CA SER A 54 -20.28 -0.09 17.81
C SER A 54 -20.43 -0.73 16.41
N PRO A 55 -20.29 -2.07 16.27
CA PRO A 55 -20.56 -2.80 15.03
C PRO A 55 -21.90 -2.49 14.35
N ALA A 56 -22.93 -2.15 15.14
CA ALA A 56 -24.27 -1.84 14.67
C ALA A 56 -24.34 -0.56 13.79
N ARG A 57 -23.38 0.37 13.92
CA ARG A 57 -23.29 1.58 13.08
C ARG A 57 -22.68 1.31 11.70
N ARG A 58 -21.97 0.19 11.51
CA ARG A 58 -21.31 -0.20 10.25
C ARG A 58 -22.31 -0.57 9.15
N TRP A 59 -23.46 -1.13 9.52
CA TRP A 59 -24.48 -1.59 8.56
C TRP A 59 -25.27 -0.47 7.87
N TRP A 60 -25.45 0.68 8.53
CA TRP A 60 -26.28 1.78 8.02
C TRP A 60 -25.53 2.71 7.05
N LYS A 61 -24.20 2.59 6.94
CA LYS A 61 -23.35 3.46 6.09
C LYS A 61 -22.89 2.79 4.79
N ARG A 62 -23.29 1.53 4.53
CA ARG A 62 -22.93 0.75 3.33
C ARG A 62 -23.42 1.32 1.98
N HIS A 63 -23.97 2.53 1.96
CA HIS A 63 -24.39 3.22 0.75
C HIS A 63 -23.45 4.36 0.37
N HIS A 64 -22.13 4.17 0.48
CA HIS A 64 -21.23 5.02 -0.30
C HIS A 64 -21.41 4.65 -1.77
N GLN A 65 -22.24 5.42 -2.48
CA GLN A 65 -22.26 5.35 -3.94
C GLN A 65 -20.91 5.86 -4.43
N ALA A 66 -20.34 5.15 -5.40
CA ALA A 66 -19.13 5.61 -6.07
C ALA A 66 -19.40 7.01 -6.63
N GLU A 67 -18.72 8.02 -6.10
CA GLU A 67 -18.83 9.37 -6.62
C GLU A 67 -18.11 9.45 -7.96
N GLU A 68 -18.77 10.03 -8.96
CA GLU A 68 -18.17 10.27 -10.25
C GLU A 68 -17.14 11.40 -10.13
N ASN A 69 -15.87 11.08 -10.41
CA ASN A 69 -14.82 12.10 -10.44
C ASN A 69 -14.95 12.95 -11.70
N ARG A 70 -15.59 14.12 -11.58
CA ARG A 70 -15.78 15.06 -12.70
C ARG A 70 -14.51 15.78 -13.15
N HIS A 71 -13.46 15.75 -12.32
CA HIS A 71 -12.17 16.38 -12.59
C HIS A 71 -11.04 15.39 -12.29
N PRO A 72 -10.93 14.29 -13.07
CA PRO A 72 -9.93 13.27 -12.83
C PRO A 72 -8.52 13.82 -13.10
N GLY A 73 -7.60 13.48 -12.19
CA GLY A 73 -6.17 13.66 -12.43
C GLY A 73 -5.59 12.56 -13.33
N GLU A 74 -4.27 12.42 -13.31
CA GLU A 74 -3.55 11.45 -14.16
C GLU A 74 -3.48 10.03 -13.55
N ALA A 75 -4.11 9.79 -12.40
CA ALA A 75 -4.01 8.54 -11.67
C ALA A 75 -5.39 7.97 -11.30
N GLN A 76 -5.47 6.64 -11.25
CA GLN A 76 -6.59 5.91 -10.65
C GLN A 76 -6.18 5.47 -9.24
N ALA A 77 -7.07 5.66 -8.28
CA ALA A 77 -6.85 5.26 -6.89
C ALA A 77 -7.95 4.29 -6.43
N LEU A 78 -7.55 3.32 -5.61
CA LEU A 78 -8.44 2.43 -4.87
C LEU A 78 -7.90 2.33 -3.46
N PHE A 79 -8.72 2.65 -2.47
CA PHE A 79 -8.36 2.46 -1.08
C PHE A 79 -8.56 0.98 -0.70
N VAL A 80 -7.52 0.38 -0.13
CA VAL A 80 -7.51 -1.03 0.28
C VAL A 80 -6.89 -1.09 1.66
N TRP A 81 -7.55 -1.78 2.59
CA TRP A 81 -7.04 -2.00 3.93
C TRP A 81 -6.97 -3.50 4.25
N ARG A 82 -6.34 -3.81 5.38
CA ARG A 82 -6.32 -5.16 5.94
C ARG A 82 -6.86 -5.12 7.36
N ASP A 83 -7.70 -6.08 7.69
CA ASP A 83 -8.08 -6.40 9.08
C ASP A 83 -7.90 -7.89 9.38
N ASN A 84 -8.33 -8.33 10.56
CA ASN A 84 -8.26 -9.73 10.98
C ASN A 84 -9.56 -10.50 10.77
N GLU A 85 -10.59 -9.87 10.18
CA GLU A 85 -11.94 -10.41 10.01
C GLU A 85 -12.26 -10.59 8.51
N GLU A 86 -12.83 -9.57 7.87
CA GLU A 86 -13.35 -9.63 6.50
C GLU A 86 -12.27 -9.34 5.44
N HIS A 87 -11.26 -8.52 5.75
CA HIS A 87 -10.27 -8.00 4.79
C HIS A 87 -8.87 -8.57 5.04
N ARG A 88 -8.75 -9.88 5.22
CA ARG A 88 -7.49 -10.50 5.70
C ARG A 88 -6.35 -10.53 4.68
N ASP A 89 -6.67 -10.54 3.39
CA ASP A 89 -5.72 -10.72 2.29
C ASP A 89 -5.90 -9.72 1.13
N ASP A 90 -6.72 -8.68 1.32
CA ASP A 90 -7.12 -7.74 0.27
C ASP A 90 -5.93 -7.02 -0.37
N ILE A 91 -4.98 -6.57 0.45
CA ILE A 91 -3.74 -5.93 -0.03
C ILE A 91 -2.90 -6.92 -0.86
N GLU A 92 -2.73 -8.17 -0.40
CA GLU A 92 -1.99 -9.20 -1.14
C GLU A 92 -2.66 -9.50 -2.49
N ARG A 93 -3.98 -9.65 -2.49
CA ARG A 93 -4.78 -9.92 -3.70
C ARG A 93 -4.58 -8.82 -4.76
N HIS A 94 -4.54 -7.56 -4.34
CA HIS A 94 -4.28 -6.44 -5.25
C HIS A 94 -2.83 -6.45 -5.77
N TYR A 95 -1.84 -6.72 -4.93
CA TYR A 95 -0.46 -6.89 -5.41
C TYR A 95 -0.33 -8.00 -6.46
N LEU A 96 -0.97 -9.16 -6.24
CA LEU A 96 -0.94 -10.26 -7.21
C LEU A 96 -1.59 -9.87 -8.55
N LYS A 97 -2.70 -9.12 -8.51
CA LYS A 97 -3.39 -8.60 -9.70
C LYS A 97 -2.49 -7.62 -10.47
N MET A 98 -1.89 -6.66 -9.76
CA MET A 98 -0.97 -5.68 -10.34
C MET A 98 0.24 -6.37 -11.00
N LEU A 99 0.88 -7.31 -10.31
CA LEU A 99 1.99 -8.11 -10.85
C LEU A 99 1.58 -8.93 -12.09
N THR A 100 0.36 -9.45 -12.12
CA THR A 100 -0.16 -10.22 -13.26
C THR A 100 -0.43 -9.33 -14.47
N GLN A 101 -0.89 -8.10 -14.24
CA GLN A 101 -1.26 -7.15 -15.31
C GLN A 101 -0.10 -6.28 -15.81
N ALA A 102 0.97 -6.14 -15.02
CA ALA A 102 2.15 -5.34 -15.34
C ALA A 102 2.72 -5.67 -16.72
N LYS A 103 3.10 -4.62 -17.46
CA LYS A 103 3.57 -4.68 -18.86
C LYS A 103 5.01 -4.27 -19.07
N ARG A 104 5.56 -3.38 -18.24
CA ARG A 104 6.90 -2.79 -18.44
C ARG A 104 7.77 -2.89 -17.21
N GLU A 105 7.31 -2.35 -16.08
CA GLU A 105 8.09 -2.27 -14.85
C GLU A 105 7.21 -2.45 -13.61
N VAL A 106 7.79 -3.01 -12.56
CA VAL A 106 7.27 -3.06 -11.21
C VAL A 106 8.40 -2.69 -10.25
N ILE A 107 8.19 -1.64 -9.46
CA ILE A 107 9.11 -1.23 -8.39
C ILE A 107 8.42 -1.54 -7.06
N ILE A 108 9.09 -2.33 -6.22
CA ILE A 108 8.65 -2.63 -4.85
C ILE A 108 9.66 -2.01 -3.91
N ALA A 109 9.26 -0.99 -3.16
CA ALA A 109 10.05 -0.39 -2.11
C ALA A 109 9.43 -0.76 -0.76
N ASN A 110 10.17 -1.49 0.08
CA ASN A 110 9.69 -1.90 1.40
C ASN A 110 10.86 -2.04 2.38
N ALA A 111 10.68 -1.61 3.62
CA ALA A 111 11.67 -1.79 4.69
C ALA A 111 11.90 -3.29 4.99
N TYR A 112 10.84 -4.10 4.89
CA TYR A 112 10.87 -5.52 5.18
C TYR A 112 10.33 -6.34 4.02
N PHE A 113 11.12 -7.30 3.52
CA PHE A 113 10.71 -8.16 2.41
C PHE A 113 10.61 -9.62 2.84
N PHE A 114 9.40 -10.00 3.27
CA PHE A 114 9.02 -11.36 3.67
C PHE A 114 7.85 -11.88 2.82
N PRO A 115 8.06 -12.13 1.51
CA PRO A 115 6.97 -12.48 0.62
C PRO A 115 6.50 -13.91 0.85
N GLY A 116 5.17 -14.11 0.82
CA GLY A 116 4.59 -15.44 0.71
C GLY A 116 4.88 -16.09 -0.65
N TYR A 117 4.65 -17.41 -0.74
CA TYR A 117 4.89 -18.18 -1.97
C TYR A 117 4.17 -17.60 -3.21
N ARG A 118 2.92 -17.16 -3.04
CA ARG A 118 2.10 -16.60 -4.14
C ARG A 118 2.71 -15.33 -4.71
N LEU A 119 3.17 -14.42 -3.85
CA LEU A 119 3.79 -13.16 -4.25
C LEU A 119 5.08 -13.40 -5.02
N LEU A 120 5.95 -14.28 -4.51
CA LEU A 120 7.18 -14.69 -5.19
C LEU A 120 6.92 -15.31 -6.56
N HIS A 121 5.93 -16.21 -6.64
CA HIS A 121 5.56 -16.83 -7.90
C HIS A 121 5.06 -15.79 -8.91
N ALA A 122 4.23 -14.83 -8.48
CA ALA A 122 3.73 -13.76 -9.33
C ALA A 122 4.85 -12.83 -9.84
N MET A 123 5.79 -12.45 -8.98
CA MET A 123 6.99 -11.67 -9.36
C MET A 123 7.82 -12.41 -10.40
N ARG A 124 8.09 -13.71 -10.19
CA ARG A 124 8.82 -14.54 -11.16
C ARG A 124 8.08 -14.63 -12.49
N LYS A 125 6.75 -14.78 -12.46
CA LYS A 125 5.93 -14.80 -13.68
C LYS A 125 5.95 -13.45 -14.41
N ALA A 126 6.00 -12.33 -13.70
CA ALA A 126 6.15 -11.01 -14.30
C ALA A 126 7.51 -10.87 -15.00
N ALA A 127 8.60 -11.21 -14.31
CA ALA A 127 9.95 -11.20 -14.89
C ALA A 127 10.04 -12.07 -16.16
N ARG A 128 9.46 -13.28 -16.14
CA ARG A 128 9.41 -14.18 -17.31
C ARG A 128 8.65 -13.62 -18.51
N ARG A 129 7.76 -12.65 -18.31
CA ARG A 129 7.06 -11.95 -19.40
C ARG A 129 7.86 -10.75 -19.96
N GLY A 130 9.07 -10.51 -19.45
CA GLY A 130 9.89 -9.36 -19.84
C GLY A 130 9.61 -8.09 -19.04
N VAL A 131 8.84 -8.16 -17.95
CA VAL A 131 8.61 -7.02 -17.04
C VAL A 131 9.84 -6.83 -16.16
N SER A 132 10.39 -5.61 -16.09
CA SER A 132 11.46 -5.27 -15.14
C SER A 132 10.89 -5.28 -13.71
N VAL A 133 11.41 -6.14 -12.84
CA VAL A 133 10.97 -6.19 -11.43
C VAL A 133 12.14 -5.74 -10.55
N LYS A 134 11.98 -4.57 -9.91
CA LYS A 134 12.98 -3.96 -9.03
C LYS A 134 12.50 -4.03 -7.59
N LEU A 135 13.36 -4.56 -6.72
CA LEU A 135 13.10 -4.64 -5.28
C LEU A 135 14.10 -3.74 -4.56
N ILE A 136 13.59 -2.77 -3.81
CA ILE A 136 14.34 -1.84 -2.98
C ILE A 136 14.03 -2.18 -1.53
N VAL A 137 15.07 -2.55 -0.78
CA VAL A 137 15.00 -2.97 0.63
C VAL A 137 16.02 -2.23 1.46
N GLN A 138 15.84 -2.23 2.78
CA GLN A 138 16.82 -1.68 3.72
C GLN A 138 18.18 -2.40 3.57
N GLY A 139 19.27 -1.63 3.49
CA GLY A 139 20.61 -2.15 3.29
C GLY A 139 21.15 -2.96 4.49
N GLU A 140 20.80 -2.52 5.70
CA GLU A 140 21.09 -3.20 6.97
C GLU A 140 19.77 -3.55 7.65
N PRO A 141 19.15 -4.70 7.32
CA PRO A 141 17.91 -5.11 7.94
C PRO A 141 18.19 -5.69 9.33
N ASP A 142 17.42 -5.27 10.33
CA ASP A 142 17.50 -5.81 11.71
C ASP A 142 17.10 -7.30 11.80
N MET A 143 16.53 -7.85 10.72
CA MET A 143 16.09 -9.23 10.60
C MET A 143 16.59 -9.85 9.29
N PRO A 144 16.91 -11.16 9.24
CA PRO A 144 17.39 -11.80 8.03
C PRO A 144 16.36 -11.69 6.89
N ILE A 145 16.67 -10.90 5.87
CA ILE A 145 15.92 -10.95 4.61
C ILE A 145 16.04 -12.38 4.08
N VAL A 146 14.90 -13.01 3.76
CA VAL A 146 14.94 -14.24 2.96
C VAL A 146 15.61 -13.85 1.66
N LYS A 147 16.89 -14.24 1.49
CA LYS A 147 17.64 -14.06 0.24
C LYS A 147 16.98 -14.94 -0.81
N VAL A 148 15.86 -14.47 -1.34
CA VAL A 148 15.20 -15.06 -2.50
C VAL A 148 16.17 -14.84 -3.64
N GLY A 149 16.83 -15.92 -4.04
CA GLY A 149 18.02 -15.93 -4.88
C GLY A 149 18.05 -14.79 -5.90
N ALA A 150 19.02 -13.89 -5.72
CA ALA A 150 19.44 -12.93 -6.71
C ALA A 150 19.96 -13.68 -7.94
N ARG A 151 19.02 -14.08 -8.81
CA ARG A 151 19.22 -14.51 -10.20
C ARG A 151 17.86 -14.47 -10.90
N PHE A 152 17.29 -13.27 -10.97
CA PHE A 152 16.18 -12.95 -11.86
C PHE A 152 16.72 -12.25 -13.12
N ALA A 153 17.60 -12.93 -13.86
CA ALA A 153 17.93 -12.74 -15.28
C ALA A 153 19.11 -13.66 -15.64
N LEU A 154 18.86 -14.63 -16.52
CA LEU A 154 19.74 -14.90 -17.64
C LEU A 154 19.09 -14.20 -18.84
#